data_AF-A0A971Z7C1-F1
#
_entry.id   AF-A0A971Z7C1-F1
#
_cell.length_a   1.000
_cell.length_b   1.000
_cell.length_c   1.000
_cell.angle_alpha   90.00
_cell.angle_beta   90.00
_cell.angle_gamma   90.00
#
_symmetry.space_group_name_H-M   'P 1'
#
loop_
_entity.id
_entity.type
_entity.pdbx_description
1 polymer ?
#
loop_
_entity_poly.entity_id
_entity_poly.type
_entity_poly.pdbx_seq_one_letter_code
_entity_poly.pdbx_strand_id
1 'polypeptide(L)'
;MKDTKIVFVGIAVLVLFPLLSHGVRSVIKLRKDKKAKNIYYSLAVSLIACIAVIALIIGTYRFTISYQAPLVVEQYLRDEGFAYLEDKGIDYQKYSAFLSENIYENDDGTVTMYIQLQSGDENIYMVINMKKQGKGWQVIEHEIITGDYEEYPELKKRFYPI
;
A
#
# COMPACT_ATOMS: atom_id res chain seq x y z
N MET A 1 -0.62 -5.94 0.66
CA MET A 1 -0.49 -4.98 -0.48
C MET A 1 -1.21 -5.50 -1.71
N LYS A 2 -1.32 -6.82 -1.92
CA LYS A 2 -2.14 -7.38 -3.03
C LYS A 2 -3.57 -6.82 -2.95
N ASP A 3 -4.15 -6.79 -1.77
CA ASP A 3 -5.51 -6.29 -1.53
C ASP A 3 -5.65 -4.80 -1.87
N THR A 4 -4.71 -3.96 -1.39
CA THR A 4 -4.68 -2.53 -1.73
C THR A 4 -4.60 -2.32 -3.25
N LYS A 5 -3.77 -3.10 -3.96
CA LYS A 5 -3.68 -3.03 -5.42
C LYS A 5 -5.01 -3.41 -6.09
N ILE A 6 -5.66 -4.48 -5.62
CA ILE A 6 -6.97 -4.92 -6.15
C ILE A 6 -8.03 -3.82 -5.97
N VAL A 7 -8.10 -3.22 -4.78
CA VAL A 7 -9.05 -2.13 -4.48
C VAL A 7 -8.81 -0.93 -5.40
N PHE A 8 -7.56 -0.49 -5.57
CA PHE A 8 -7.24 0.65 -6.44
C PHE A 8 -7.48 0.35 -7.93
N VAL A 9 -7.23 -0.87 -8.38
CA VAL A 9 -7.59 -1.30 -9.74
C VAL A 9 -9.11 -1.26 -9.93
N GLY A 10 -9.88 -1.73 -8.96
CA GLY A 10 -11.35 -1.64 -8.98
C GLY A 10 -11.85 -0.20 -9.08
N ILE A 11 -11.32 0.70 -8.26
CA ILE A 11 -11.64 2.14 -8.32
C ILE A 11 -11.26 2.72 -9.69
N ALA A 12 -10.08 2.39 -10.21
CA ALA A 12 -9.63 2.88 -11.50
C ALA A 12 -10.56 2.44 -12.63
N VAL A 13 -11.01 1.18 -12.64
CA VAL A 13 -11.97 0.67 -13.62
C VAL A 13 -13.30 1.40 -13.51
N LEU A 14 -13.86 1.54 -12.30
CA LEU A 14 -15.15 2.19 -12.08
C LEU A 14 -15.14 3.67 -12.50
N VAL A 15 -14.02 4.37 -12.33
CA VAL A 15 -13.89 5.79 -12.69
C VAL A 15 -13.57 5.97 -14.18
N LEU A 16 -12.70 5.14 -14.76
CA LEU A 16 -12.29 5.26 -16.17
C LEU A 16 -13.33 4.72 -17.15
N PHE A 17 -14.08 3.68 -16.78
CA PHE A 17 -15.08 3.08 -17.66
C PHE A 17 -16.13 4.07 -18.19
N PRO A 18 -16.80 4.90 -17.37
CA PRO A 18 -17.76 5.88 -17.89
C PRO A 18 -17.10 6.94 -18.78
N LEU A 19 -15.86 7.35 -18.49
CA LEU A 19 -15.12 8.31 -19.30
C LEU A 19 -14.76 7.74 -20.68
N LEU A 20 -14.27 6.50 -20.72
CA LEU A 20 -13.99 5.79 -21.97
C LEU A 20 -15.27 5.56 -22.78
N SER A 21 -16.35 5.13 -22.13
CA SER A 21 -17.66 4.95 -22.77
C SER A 21 -18.19 6.26 -23.36
N HIS A 22 -18.04 7.37 -22.64
CA HIS A 22 -18.41 8.69 -23.12
C HIS A 22 -17.55 9.15 -24.31
N GLY A 23 -16.22 8.93 -24.24
CA GLY A 23 -15.30 9.21 -25.33
C GLY A 23 -15.66 8.44 -26.61
N VAL A 24 -15.87 7.12 -26.49
CA VAL A 24 -16.26 6.25 -27.61
C VAL A 24 -17.60 6.69 -28.22
N ARG A 25 -18.62 6.94 -27.39
CA ARG A 25 -19.93 7.41 -27.87
C ARG A 25 -19.84 8.75 -28.59
N SER A 26 -19.03 9.67 -28.09
CA SER A 26 -18.83 10.99 -28.69
C SER A 26 -18.18 10.88 -30.08
N VAL A 27 -17.19 10.00 -30.22
CA VAL A 27 -16.55 9.70 -31.51
C VAL A 27 -17.53 9.08 -32.49
N ILE A 28 -18.33 8.10 -32.05
CA ILE A 28 -19.35 7.45 -32.91
C ILE A 28 -20.36 8.49 -33.42
N LYS A 29 -20.81 9.41 -32.57
CA LYS A 29 -21.77 10.47 -32.96
C LYS A 29 -21.15 11.45 -33.95
N LEU A 30 -19.94 11.94 -33.68
CA LEU A 30 -19.26 12.91 -34.55
C LEU A 30 -18.80 12.31 -35.89
N ARG A 31 -18.53 11.01 -35.94
CA ARG A 31 -18.26 10.28 -37.18
C ARG A 31 -19.47 10.26 -38.12
N LYS A 32 -20.69 10.15 -37.58
CA LYS A 32 -21.93 10.23 -38.36
C LYS A 32 -22.12 11.63 -38.99
N ASP A 33 -21.66 12.67 -38.29
CA ASP A 33 -21.81 14.06 -38.71
C ASP A 33 -20.70 14.54 -39.69
N LYS A 34 -19.75 13.68 -40.10
CA LYS A 34 -18.62 13.96 -41.03
C LYS A 34 -17.72 15.17 -40.67
N LYS A 35 -17.83 15.72 -39.46
CA LYS A 35 -17.00 16.86 -39.00
C LYS A 35 -15.66 16.39 -38.44
N ALA A 36 -14.72 16.08 -39.33
CA ALA A 36 -13.40 15.53 -38.98
C ALA A 36 -12.63 16.35 -37.92
N LYS A 37 -12.65 17.68 -37.98
CA LYS A 37 -12.00 18.55 -36.99
C LYS A 37 -12.56 18.36 -35.58
N ASN A 38 -13.88 18.20 -35.42
CA ASN A 38 -14.50 18.02 -34.11
C ASN A 38 -14.19 16.64 -33.49
N ILE A 39 -13.93 15.62 -34.31
CA ILE A 39 -13.54 14.28 -33.84
C ILE A 39 -12.18 14.34 -33.14
N TYR A 40 -11.20 15.02 -33.72
CA TYR A 40 -9.87 15.17 -33.12
C TYR A 40 -9.91 15.92 -31.79
N TYR A 41 -10.67 17.02 -31.70
CA TYR A 41 -10.85 17.75 -30.44
C TYR A 41 -11.53 16.89 -29.36
N SER A 42 -12.60 16.17 -29.71
CA SER A 42 -13.29 15.30 -28.76
C SER A 42 -12.40 14.17 -28.25
N LEU A 43 -11.59 13.57 -29.12
CA LEU A 43 -10.62 12.54 -28.73
C LEU A 43 -9.54 13.11 -27.82
N ALA A 44 -8.93 14.24 -28.21
CA ALA A 44 -7.89 14.89 -27.41
C ALA A 44 -8.38 15.25 -26.00
N VAL A 45 -9.59 15.83 -25.88
CA VAL A 45 -10.18 16.16 -24.57
C VAL A 45 -10.42 14.90 -23.74
N SER A 46 -10.97 13.83 -24.34
CA SER A 46 -11.19 12.57 -23.62
C SER A 46 -9.88 11.92 -23.14
N LEU A 47 -8.82 11.99 -23.95
CA LEU A 47 -7.51 11.45 -23.61
C LEU A 47 -6.86 12.25 -22.46
N ILE A 48 -6.89 13.57 -22.53
CA ILE A 48 -6.38 14.45 -21.47
C ILE A 48 -7.13 14.17 -20.16
N ALA A 49 -8.46 14.04 -20.21
CA ALA A 49 -9.27 13.71 -19.05
C ALA A 49 -8.87 12.34 -18.44
N CYS A 50 -8.65 11.31 -19.27
CA CYS A 50 -8.18 10.01 -18.80
C CYS A 50 -6.78 10.11 -18.15
N ILE A 51 -5.84 10.83 -18.76
CA ILE A 51 -4.49 11.03 -18.21
C ILE A 51 -4.58 11.74 -16.85
N ALA A 52 -5.39 12.79 -16.74
CA ALA A 52 -5.55 13.52 -15.48
C ALA A 52 -6.13 12.63 -14.37
N VAL A 53 -7.12 11.79 -14.69
CA VAL A 53 -7.71 10.84 -13.74
C VAL A 53 -6.70 9.76 -13.33
N ILE A 54 -5.93 9.21 -14.27
CA ILE A 54 -4.88 8.24 -13.96
C ILE A 54 -3.82 8.85 -13.04
N ALA A 55 -3.37 10.07 -13.34
CA ALA A 55 -2.41 10.78 -12.49
C ALA A 55 -2.94 11.00 -11.07
N LEU A 56 -4.23 11.36 -10.95
CA LEU A 56 -4.90 11.52 -9.65
C LEU A 56 -4.95 10.19 -8.89
N ILE A 57 -5.34 9.08 -9.53
CA ILE A 57 -5.40 7.75 -8.91
C ILE A 57 -4.01 7.30 -8.43
N ILE A 58 -2.97 7.51 -9.25
CA ILE A 58 -1.58 7.19 -8.86
C ILE A 58 -1.15 8.05 -7.67
N GLY A 59 -1.51 9.34 -7.68
CA GLY A 59 -1.21 10.26 -6.59
C GLY A 59 -1.87 9.84 -5.28
N THR A 60 -3.16 9.50 -5.31
CA THR A 60 -3.87 9.02 -4.12
C THR A 60 -3.36 7.66 -3.66
N TYR A 61 -3.02 6.75 -4.56
CA TYR A 61 -2.40 5.46 -4.21
C TYR A 61 -1.10 5.63 -3.44
N ARG A 62 -0.18 6.46 -3.96
CA ARG A 62 1.10 6.74 -3.29
C ARG A 62 0.91 7.42 -1.95
N PHE A 63 -0.04 8.35 -1.88
CA PHE A 63 -0.40 9.02 -0.63
C PHE A 63 -0.93 8.03 0.40
N THR A 64 -1.87 7.17 0.04
CA THR A 64 -2.47 6.18 0.95
C THR A 64 -1.43 5.24 1.53
N ILE A 65 -0.52 4.71 0.70
CA ILE A 65 0.55 3.83 1.16
C ILE A 65 1.46 4.54 2.16
N SER A 66 1.84 5.79 1.87
CA SER A 66 2.75 6.54 2.74
C SER A 66 2.07 7.02 4.03
N TYR A 67 0.74 7.18 4.02
CA TYR A 67 0.00 7.77 5.14
C TYR A 67 -0.48 6.75 6.17
N GLN A 68 -0.72 5.50 5.77
CA GLN A 68 -1.17 4.45 6.68
C GLN A 68 0.03 3.68 7.22
N ALA A 69 0.27 3.77 8.53
CA ALA A 69 1.38 3.07 9.19
C ALA A 69 1.44 1.56 8.86
N PRO A 70 0.32 0.81 8.85
CA PRO A 70 0.34 -0.60 8.45
C PRO A 70 0.88 -0.86 7.03
N LEU A 71 0.52 0.00 6.07
CA LEU A 71 0.99 -0.13 4.69
C LEU A 71 2.46 0.25 4.54
N VAL A 72 2.94 1.20 5.34
CA VAL A 72 4.37 1.54 5.40
C VAL A 72 5.17 0.39 5.97
N VAL A 73 4.68 -0.27 7.02
CA VAL A 73 5.31 -1.48 7.57
C VAL A 73 5.38 -2.60 6.55
N GLU A 74 4.27 -2.89 5.86
CA GLU A 74 4.26 -3.95 4.85
C GLU A 74 5.20 -3.62 3.69
N GLN A 75 5.23 -2.35 3.25
CA GLN A 75 6.16 -1.91 2.22
C GLN A 75 7.61 -2.08 2.69
N TYR A 76 7.93 -1.67 3.92
CA TYR A 76 9.25 -1.84 4.50
C TYR A 76 9.67 -3.31 4.55
N LEU A 77 8.81 -4.21 5.02
CA LEU A 77 9.08 -5.65 5.04
C LEU A 77 9.51 -6.18 3.67
N ARG A 78 8.78 -5.75 2.63
CA ARG A 78 9.03 -6.18 1.25
C ARG A 78 10.30 -5.59 0.66
N ASP A 79 10.58 -4.33 0.96
CA ASP A 79 11.67 -3.58 0.33
C ASP A 79 13.01 -3.80 1.07
N GLU A 80 13.00 -3.92 2.40
CA GLU A 80 14.20 -3.98 3.25
C GLU A 80 14.14 -5.08 4.33
N GLY A 81 12.98 -5.27 4.98
CA GLY A 81 12.85 -6.15 6.14
C GLY A 81 13.18 -7.63 5.87
N PHE A 82 12.82 -8.18 4.71
CA PHE A 82 13.18 -9.55 4.36
C PHE A 82 14.68 -9.74 4.11
N ALA A 83 15.35 -8.73 3.53
CA ALA A 83 16.80 -8.76 3.37
C ALA A 83 17.50 -8.68 4.73
N TYR A 84 16.96 -7.89 5.66
CA TYR A 84 17.44 -7.84 7.04
C TYR A 84 17.31 -9.19 7.75
N LEU A 85 16.18 -9.89 7.59
CA LEU A 85 15.99 -11.24 8.15
C LEU A 85 16.99 -12.25 7.58
N GLU A 86 17.22 -12.19 6.26
CA GLU A 86 18.18 -13.07 5.58
C GLU A 86 19.62 -12.83 6.08
N ASP A 87 20.03 -11.57 6.30
CA ASP A 87 21.32 -11.21 6.89
C ASP A 87 21.50 -11.78 8.32
N LYS A 88 20.40 -11.88 9.08
CA LYS A 88 20.37 -12.52 10.40
C LYS A 88 20.28 -14.04 10.35
N GLY A 89 20.34 -14.65 9.16
CA GLY A 89 20.27 -16.09 8.96
C GLY A 89 18.86 -16.68 9.07
N ILE A 90 17.83 -15.83 9.01
CA ILE A 90 16.42 -16.25 9.04
C ILE A 90 15.92 -16.42 7.59
N ASP A 91 15.56 -17.64 7.24
CA ASP A 91 14.93 -17.96 5.96
C ASP A 91 13.47 -17.51 5.94
N TYR A 92 13.25 -16.24 5.60
CA TYR A 92 11.92 -15.61 5.64
C TYR A 92 10.89 -16.29 4.73
N GLN A 93 11.31 -17.07 3.72
CA GLN A 93 10.39 -17.76 2.80
C GLN A 93 9.60 -18.89 3.48
N LYS A 94 10.10 -19.39 4.63
CA LYS A 94 9.40 -20.38 5.45
C LYS A 94 8.32 -19.78 6.34
N TYR A 95 8.34 -18.46 6.51
CA TYR A 95 7.48 -17.78 7.47
C TYR A 95 6.31 -17.08 6.77
N SER A 96 5.15 -17.16 7.41
CA SER A 96 4.02 -16.28 7.12
C SER A 96 4.13 -15.03 7.99
N ALA A 97 4.03 -13.85 7.38
CA ALA A 97 4.10 -12.58 8.10
C ALA A 97 2.69 -12.11 8.52
N PHE A 98 2.60 -11.61 9.74
CA PHE A 98 1.39 -11.04 10.31
C PHE A 98 1.73 -9.74 11.02
N LEU A 99 0.79 -8.81 11.02
CA LEU A 99 0.95 -7.47 11.59
C LEU A 99 0.04 -7.31 12.81
N SER A 100 0.53 -6.66 13.86
CA SER A 100 -0.24 -6.39 15.07
C SER A 100 -1.51 -5.60 14.78
N GLU A 101 -2.60 -5.97 15.45
CA GLU A 101 -3.88 -5.22 15.43
C GLU A 101 -3.69 -3.77 15.86
N ASN A 102 -2.88 -3.58 16.91
CA ASN A 102 -2.67 -2.29 17.52
C ASN A 102 -1.48 -1.57 16.92
N ILE A 103 -1.61 -0.24 16.88
CA ILE A 103 -0.53 0.71 16.68
C ILE A 103 -0.31 1.39 18.04
N TYR A 104 0.91 1.35 18.53
CA TYR A 104 1.25 1.89 19.84
C TYR A 104 1.87 3.27 19.66
N GLU A 105 1.27 4.30 20.24
CA GLU A 105 1.82 5.66 20.20
C GLU A 105 2.78 5.84 21.38
N ASN A 106 3.99 6.35 21.09
CA ASN A 106 5.01 6.62 22.10
C ASN A 106 5.01 8.10 22.50
N ASP A 107 5.53 8.39 23.70
CA ASP A 107 5.58 9.75 24.26
C ASP A 107 6.42 10.74 23.41
N ASP A 108 7.33 10.22 22.58
CA ASP A 108 8.19 11.01 21.68
C ASP A 108 7.55 11.31 20.30
N GLY A 109 6.28 10.91 20.13
CA GLY A 109 5.52 11.08 18.89
C GLY A 109 5.87 10.08 17.79
N THR A 110 6.64 9.04 18.11
CA THR A 110 6.80 7.86 17.25
C THR A 110 5.65 6.89 17.45
N VAL A 111 5.49 5.96 16.51
CA VAL A 111 4.54 4.87 16.62
C VAL A 111 5.23 3.54 16.41
N THR A 112 4.84 2.55 17.19
CA THR A 112 5.39 1.20 17.17
C THR A 112 4.35 0.23 16.65
N MET A 113 4.80 -0.67 15.78
CA MET A 113 4.02 -1.82 15.32
C MET A 113 4.86 -3.08 15.44
N TYR A 114 4.18 -4.22 15.64
CA TYR A 114 4.83 -5.51 15.76
C TYR A 114 4.49 -6.38 14.57
N ILE A 115 5.47 -7.13 14.10
CA ILE A 115 5.32 -8.16 13.09
C ILE A 115 5.58 -9.50 13.74
N GLN A 116 4.70 -10.45 13.47
CA GLN A 116 4.89 -11.86 13.79
C GLN A 116 5.23 -12.62 12.51
N LEU A 117 6.34 -13.33 12.54
CA LEU A 117 6.73 -14.30 11.51
C LEU A 117 6.48 -15.68 12.10
N GLN A 118 5.54 -16.41 11.51
CA GLN A 118 5.13 -17.74 11.99
C GLN A 118 5.53 -18.83 10.99
N SER A 119 6.19 -19.89 11.48
CA SER A 119 6.51 -21.11 10.74
C SER A 119 6.23 -22.33 11.61
N GLY A 120 5.07 -22.96 11.42
CA GLY A 120 4.61 -24.05 12.30
C GLY A 120 4.40 -23.56 13.73
N ASP A 121 5.15 -24.13 14.67
CA ASP A 121 5.12 -23.75 16.10
C ASP A 121 6.11 -22.62 16.43
N GLU A 122 7.00 -22.26 15.50
CA GLU A 122 7.99 -21.21 15.71
C GLU A 122 7.41 -19.83 15.39
N ASN A 123 7.61 -18.89 16.31
CA ASN A 123 7.24 -17.48 16.15
C ASN A 123 8.45 -16.59 16.40
N ILE A 124 8.76 -15.74 15.43
CA ILE A 124 9.74 -14.67 15.53
C ILE A 124 8.98 -13.35 15.50
N TYR A 125 9.28 -12.46 16.44
CA TYR A 125 8.67 -11.15 16.47
C TYR A 125 9.67 -10.07 16.10
N MET A 126 9.19 -9.06 15.38
CA MET A 126 9.96 -7.87 15.02
C MET A 126 9.18 -6.64 15.43
N VAL A 127 9.88 -5.68 16.01
CA VAL A 127 9.34 -4.36 16.34
C VAL A 127 9.76 -3.38 15.25
N ILE A 128 8.84 -2.51 14.83
CA ILE A 128 9.10 -1.42 13.90
C ILE A 128 8.62 -0.12 14.52
N ASN A 129 9.56 0.81 14.67
CA ASN A 129 9.30 2.18 15.09
C ASN A 129 9.24 3.09 13.86
N MET A 130 8.21 3.91 13.81
CA MET A 130 7.96 4.85 12.72
C MET A 130 7.80 6.27 13.26
N LYS A 131 8.23 7.24 12.47
CA LYS A 131 7.97 8.66 12.74
C LYS A 131 7.29 9.29 11.55
N LYS A 132 6.34 10.18 11.83
CA LYS A 132 5.69 10.97 10.79
C LYS A 132 6.68 12.02 10.28
N GLN A 133 7.06 11.94 9.01
CA GLN A 133 7.91 12.92 8.33
C GLN A 133 7.18 13.50 7.12
N GLY A 134 6.89 14.81 7.19
CA GLY A 134 6.12 15.49 6.15
C GLY A 134 4.70 14.92 6.01
N LYS A 135 4.42 14.28 4.86
CA LYS A 135 3.08 13.76 4.51
C LYS A 135 2.89 12.27 4.81
N GLY A 136 3.90 11.55 5.29
CA GLY A 136 3.83 10.11 5.49
C GLY A 136 4.62 9.62 6.70
N TRP A 137 4.48 8.33 6.98
CA TRP A 137 5.30 7.62 7.94
C TRP A 137 6.61 7.17 7.31
N GLN A 138 7.65 7.14 8.12
CA GLN A 138 8.94 6.55 7.77
C GLN A 138 9.39 5.64 8.90
N VAL A 139 9.87 4.46 8.54
CA VAL A 139 10.55 3.56 9.49
C VAL A 139 11.85 4.23 9.92
N ILE A 140 12.02 4.37 11.23
CA ILE A 140 13.22 4.97 11.83
C ILE A 140 14.09 3.93 12.51
N GLU A 141 13.50 2.84 12.97
CA GLU A 141 14.17 1.76 13.68
C GLU A 141 13.35 0.48 13.54
N HIS A 142 14.06 -0.65 13.52
CA HIS A 142 13.48 -1.98 13.48
C HIS A 142 14.42 -2.96 14.20
N GLU A 143 13.85 -3.93 14.91
CA GLU A 143 14.63 -4.91 15.65
C GLU A 143 13.87 -6.25 15.74
N ILE A 144 14.60 -7.37 15.72
CA ILE A 144 14.03 -8.68 16.05
C ILE A 144 14.00 -8.79 17.57
N ILE A 145 12.84 -9.06 18.14
CA ILE A 145 12.70 -9.26 19.58
C ILE A 145 13.35 -10.60 19.93
N THR A 146 14.39 -10.54 20.74
CA THR A 146 15.06 -11.71 21.30
C THR A 146 14.87 -11.75 22.81
N GLY A 147 14.58 -12.91 23.39
CA GLY A 147 14.41 -13.08 24.84
C GLY A 147 13.05 -13.65 25.22
N ASP A 148 12.59 -13.32 26.43
CA ASP A 148 11.28 -13.76 26.92
C ASP A 148 10.17 -12.87 26.38
N TYR A 149 9.28 -13.44 25.57
CA TYR A 149 8.13 -12.73 25.00
C TYR A 149 7.09 -12.32 26.06
N GLU A 150 7.14 -12.89 27.27
CA GLU A 150 6.26 -12.51 28.37
C GLU A 150 6.46 -11.06 28.83
N GLU A 151 7.64 -10.48 28.57
CA GLU A 151 7.95 -9.08 28.84
C GLU A 151 7.22 -8.10 27.90
N TYR A 152 6.62 -8.61 26.82
CA TYR A 152 5.95 -7.82 25.79
C TYR A 152 4.45 -8.13 25.76
N PRO A 153 3.62 -7.49 26.60
CA PRO A 153 2.17 -7.71 26.62
C PRO A 153 1.50 -7.40 25.27
N GLU A 154 2.14 -6.61 24.42
CA GLU A 154 1.71 -6.27 23.06
C GLU A 154 1.67 -7.51 22.15
N LEU A 155 2.56 -8.49 22.37
CA LEU A 155 2.64 -9.73 21.59
C LEU A 155 1.49 -10.70 21.92
N LYS A 156 0.76 -10.49 23.03
CA LYS A 156 -0.42 -11.28 23.40
C LYS A 156 -1.69 -10.84 22.65
N LYS A 157 -1.60 -9.77 21.86
CA LYS A 157 -2.72 -9.26 21.04
C LYS A 157 -2.83 -10.02 19.72
N ARG A 158 -3.88 -9.73 18.96
CA ARG A 158 -4.10 -10.39 17.67
C ARG A 158 -3.17 -9.83 16.61
N PHE A 159 -2.78 -10.72 15.70
CA PHE A 159 -2.03 -10.39 14.50
C PHE A 159 -2.84 -10.80 13.27
N TYR A 160 -2.73 -10.01 12.20
CA TYR A 160 -3.46 -10.20 10.95
C TYR A 160 -2.50 -10.50 9.80
N PRO A 161 -2.83 -11.45 8.91
CA PRO A 161 -1.97 -11.79 7.78
C PRO A 161 -1.85 -10.60 6.81
N ILE A 162 -0.67 -10.45 6.20
CA ILE A 162 -0.35 -9.37 5.24
C ILE A 162 0.11 -9.89 3.87
#